data_AF-A0A6V8PL16-F1
#
_entry.id   AF-A0A6V8PL16-F1
#
_cell.length_a   1.000
_cell.length_b   1.000
_cell.length_c   1.000
_cell.angle_alpha   90.00
_cell.angle_beta   90.00
_cell.angle_gamma   90.00
#
_symmetry.space_group_name_H-M   'P 1'
#
loop_
_entity.id
_entity.type
_entity.pdbx_description
1 polymer ?
#
loop_
_entity_poly.entity_id
_entity_poly.type
_entity_poly.pdbx_seq_one_letter_code
_entity_poly.pdbx_strand_id
1 'polypeptide(L)'
;MVNPDGEGNIPLSQAKIPPEGRVVHLKGYGFIKVFRMVSENGDGQYWATDDLQMDEASREDLESQGWRIEVYHRGIKQCCGIERAQVRKAVAQKNHFRYALRAFLRLEIHKLRTGNSWYE
;
A
#
# COMPACT_ATOMS: atom_id res chain seq x y z
N MET A 1 -4.20 -11.84 -17.74
CA MET A 1 -5.29 -11.89 -18.74
C MET A 1 -6.61 -11.86 -18.00
N VAL A 2 -7.54 -11.04 -18.47
CA VAL A 2 -8.87 -10.88 -17.88
C VAL A 2 -9.93 -11.14 -18.94
N ASN A 3 -11.10 -11.61 -18.54
CA ASN A 3 -12.26 -11.76 -19.40
C ASN A 3 -13.35 -10.79 -18.92
N PRO A 4 -13.43 -9.58 -19.51
CA PRO A 4 -14.38 -8.56 -19.08
C PRO A 4 -15.81 -8.79 -19.58
N ASP A 5 -15.97 -9.51 -20.70
CA ASP A 5 -17.23 -9.60 -21.46
C ASP A 5 -17.72 -11.05 -21.67
N GLY A 6 -17.02 -12.05 -21.13
CA GLY A 6 -17.31 -13.47 -21.34
C GLY A 6 -16.75 -14.03 -22.66
N GLU A 7 -16.37 -13.18 -23.62
CA GLU A 7 -15.96 -13.58 -24.98
C GLU A 7 -14.53 -14.14 -25.08
N GLY A 8 -13.72 -13.99 -24.04
CA GLY A 8 -12.37 -14.53 -24.03
C GLY A 8 -11.41 -13.75 -23.16
N ASN A 9 -10.19 -14.27 -23.04
CA ASN A 9 -9.14 -13.65 -22.25
C ASN A 9 -8.41 -12.58 -23.09
N ILE A 10 -8.34 -11.36 -22.57
CA ILE A 10 -7.56 -10.24 -23.13
C ILE A 10 -6.53 -9.71 -22.12
N PRO A 11 -5.47 -9.00 -22.57
CA PRO A 11 -4.61 -8.22 -21.68
C PRO A 11 -5.40 -7.16 -20.92
N LEU A 12 -5.05 -6.92 -19.65
CA LEU A 12 -5.74 -5.92 -18.82
C LEU A 12 -5.63 -4.50 -19.42
N SER A 13 -4.51 -4.19 -20.08
CA SER A 13 -4.29 -2.92 -20.77
C SER A 13 -5.24 -2.64 -21.93
N GLN A 14 -5.89 -3.67 -22.47
CA GLN A 14 -6.88 -3.54 -23.54
C GLN A 14 -8.32 -3.48 -22.99
N ALA A 15 -8.52 -3.82 -21.71
CA ALA A 15 -9.83 -3.72 -21.09
C ALA A 15 -10.18 -2.25 -20.87
N LYS A 16 -11.35 -1.83 -21.34
CA LYS A 16 -11.90 -0.50 -21.02
C LYS A 16 -12.36 -0.51 -19.56
N ILE A 17 -11.68 0.23 -18.71
CA ILE A 17 -11.98 0.37 -17.28
C ILE A 17 -12.45 1.81 -17.05
N PRO A 18 -13.72 2.04 -16.69
CA PRO A 18 -14.22 3.36 -16.37
C PRO A 18 -13.83 3.77 -14.94
N PRO A 19 -14.00 5.05 -14.54
CA PRO A 19 -13.63 5.53 -13.20
C PRO A 19 -14.31 4.77 -12.05
N GLU A 20 -15.55 4.32 -12.22
CA GLU A 20 -16.28 3.51 -11.22
C GLU A 20 -15.76 2.06 -11.08
N GLY A 21 -14.71 1.71 -11.83
CA GLY A 21 -14.13 0.38 -11.91
C GLY A 21 -14.91 -0.57 -12.81
N ARG A 22 -14.31 -1.73 -13.11
CA ARG A 22 -14.92 -2.78 -13.91
C ARG A 22 -14.76 -4.14 -13.26
N VAL A 23 -15.86 -4.88 -13.17
CA VAL A 23 -15.80 -6.30 -12.81
C VAL A 23 -15.31 -7.10 -14.01
N VAL A 24 -14.28 -7.92 -13.80
CA VAL A 24 -13.67 -8.78 -14.83
C VAL A 24 -13.39 -10.15 -14.23
N HIS A 25 -13.42 -11.20 -15.05
CA HIS A 25 -12.97 -12.52 -14.61
C HIS A 25 -11.46 -12.67 -14.82
N LEU A 26 -10.70 -12.75 -13.71
CA LEU A 26 -9.26 -13.00 -13.70
C LEU A 26 -8.98 -14.51 -13.73
N LYS A 27 -8.24 -14.97 -14.75
CA LYS A 27 -7.88 -16.38 -14.91
C LYS A 27 -7.16 -16.91 -13.66
N GLY A 28 -7.74 -17.94 -13.03
CA GLY A 28 -7.19 -18.60 -11.84
C GLY A 28 -7.64 -18.02 -10.50
N TYR A 29 -8.37 -16.90 -10.50
CA TYR A 29 -8.86 -16.25 -9.28
C TYR A 29 -10.39 -16.12 -9.24
N GLY A 30 -11.04 -15.90 -10.39
CA GLY A 30 -12.48 -15.66 -10.47
C GLY A 30 -12.80 -14.20 -10.77
N PHE A 31 -14.00 -13.75 -10.38
CA PHE A 31 -14.41 -12.36 -10.58
C PHE A 31 -13.69 -11.44 -9.59
N ILE A 32 -13.18 -10.33 -10.11
CA ILE A 32 -12.56 -9.24 -9.35
C ILE A 32 -13.08 -7.91 -9.89
N LYS A 33 -12.99 -6.84 -9.10
CA LYS A 33 -13.18 -5.48 -9.58
C LYS A 33 -11.82 -4.82 -9.77
N VAL A 34 -11.65 -4.14 -10.91
CA VAL A 34 -10.41 -3.44 -11.27
C VAL A 34 -10.69 -1.96 -11.51
N PHE A 35 -9.84 -1.12 -10.96
CA PHE A 35 -9.78 0.32 -11.17
C PHE A 35 -8.53 0.68 -11.97
N ARG A 36 -8.59 1.75 -12.76
CA ARG A 36 -7.44 2.28 -13.51
C ARG A 36 -7.14 3.68 -13.01
N MET A 37 -5.94 3.84 -12.45
CA MET A 37 -5.41 5.11 -11.99
C MET A 37 -4.47 5.65 -13.06
N VAL A 38 -4.53 6.94 -13.35
CA VAL A 38 -3.60 7.60 -14.27
C VAL A 38 -2.87 8.66 -13.47
N SER A 39 -1.55 8.53 -13.36
CA SER A 39 -0.74 9.55 -12.70
C SER A 39 -0.71 10.83 -13.54
N GLU A 40 -0.31 11.95 -12.93
CA GLU A 40 -0.09 13.23 -13.64
C GLU A 40 0.90 13.09 -14.80
N ASN A 41 1.82 12.13 -14.72
CA ASN A 41 2.82 11.84 -15.76
C ASN A 41 2.29 10.91 -16.87
N GLY A 42 1.02 10.49 -16.81
CA GLY A 42 0.39 9.62 -17.79
C GLY A 42 0.61 8.12 -17.56
N ASP A 43 1.36 7.74 -16.51
CA ASP A 43 1.57 6.34 -16.16
C ASP A 43 0.29 5.74 -15.56
N GLY A 44 -0.21 4.68 -16.19
CA GLY A 44 -1.42 3.98 -15.75
C GLY A 44 -1.10 2.85 -14.77
N GLN A 45 -1.63 2.94 -13.55
CA GLN A 45 -1.61 1.84 -12.57
C GLN A 45 -2.99 1.17 -12.50
N TYR A 46 -3.02 -0.11 -12.14
CA TYR A 46 -4.27 -0.86 -11.95
C TYR A 46 -4.38 -1.29 -10.50
N TRP A 47 -5.56 -1.09 -9.93
CA TRP A 47 -5.91 -1.56 -8.59
C TRP A 47 -6.95 -2.66 -8.69
N ALA A 48 -6.77 -3.78 -7.99
CA ALA A 48 -7.65 -4.93 -8.08
C ALA A 48 -8.11 -5.36 -6.69
N THR A 49 -9.40 -5.71 -6.58
CA THR A 49 -10.02 -6.18 -5.34
C THR A 49 -11.01 -7.31 -5.61
N ASP A 50 -11.18 -8.19 -4.64
CA ASP A 50 -12.22 -9.20 -4.58
C ASP A 50 -13.57 -8.63 -4.09
N ASP A 51 -13.60 -7.41 -3.56
CA ASP A 51 -14.83 -6.69 -3.27
C ASP A 51 -15.45 -6.13 -4.57
N LEU A 52 -16.40 -6.87 -5.12
CA LEU A 52 -17.07 -6.52 -6.37
C LEU A 52 -17.97 -5.28 -6.27
N GLN A 53 -18.30 -4.83 -5.05
CA GLN A 53 -19.19 -3.69 -4.80
C GLN A 53 -18.42 -2.43 -4.40
N MET A 54 -17.10 -2.51 -4.21
CA MET A 54 -16.26 -1.37 -3.87
C MET A 54 -16.46 -0.22 -4.86
N ASP A 55 -16.64 1.00 -4.36
CA ASP A 55 -16.64 2.21 -5.17
C ASP A 55 -15.26 2.88 -5.20
N GLU A 56 -15.09 3.87 -6.08
CA GLU A 56 -13.79 4.55 -6.25
C GLU A 56 -13.37 5.29 -4.97
N ALA A 57 -14.32 5.85 -4.21
CA ALA A 57 -14.03 6.55 -2.95
C ALA A 57 -13.47 5.59 -1.88
N SER A 58 -14.07 4.40 -1.71
CA SER A 58 -13.57 3.39 -0.79
C SER A 58 -12.18 2.90 -1.19
N ARG A 59 -11.93 2.77 -2.50
CA ARG A 59 -10.62 2.41 -3.05
C ARG A 59 -9.58 3.50 -2.79
N GLU A 60 -9.93 4.79 -2.96
CA GLU A 60 -9.09 5.95 -2.63
C GLU A 60 -8.70 5.96 -1.15
N ASP A 61 -9.67 5.72 -0.26
CA ASP A 61 -9.43 5.64 1.19
C ASP A 61 -8.46 4.52 1.55
N LEU A 62 -8.57 3.36 0.89
CA LEU A 62 -7.66 2.23 1.10
C LEU A 62 -6.25 2.51 0.58
N GLU A 63 -6.11 3.17 -0.57
CA GLU A 63 -4.81 3.60 -1.08
C GLU A 63 -4.14 4.60 -0.14
N SER A 64 -4.90 5.59 0.36
CA SER A 64 -4.44 6.55 1.36
C SER A 64 -3.97 5.86 2.64
N GLN A 65 -4.67 4.82 3.09
CA GLN A 65 -4.23 3.98 4.21
C GLN A 65 -2.96 3.19 3.87
N GLY A 66 -2.85 2.65 2.66
CA GLY A 66 -1.65 1.98 2.17
C GLY A 66 -0.43 2.90 2.21
N TRP A 67 -0.57 4.16 1.81
CA TRP A 67 0.50 5.16 1.90
C TRP A 67 1.00 5.35 3.33
N ARG A 68 0.13 5.26 4.35
CA ARG A 68 0.56 5.37 5.76
C ARG A 68 1.56 4.29 6.15
N ILE A 69 1.56 3.12 5.50
CA ILE A 69 2.56 2.07 5.70
C ILE A 69 3.93 2.55 5.21
N GLU A 70 3.99 3.23 4.08
CA GLU A 70 5.24 3.83 3.60
C GLU A 70 5.73 4.94 4.52
N VAL A 71 4.83 5.80 5.01
CA VAL A 71 5.17 6.85 5.98
C VAL A 71 5.74 6.23 7.27
N TYR A 72 5.11 5.15 7.78
CA TYR A 72 5.63 4.36 8.90
C TYR A 72 7.06 3.86 8.63
N HIS A 73 7.28 3.20 7.48
CA HIS A 73 8.60 2.67 7.13
C HIS A 73 9.66 3.77 6.99
N ARG A 74 9.31 4.93 6.43
CA ARG A 74 10.21 6.07 6.32
C ARG A 74 10.59 6.60 7.70
N GLY A 75 9.60 6.81 8.57
CA GLY A 75 9.81 7.32 9.92
C GLY A 75 10.70 6.42 10.77
N ILE A 76 10.42 5.12 10.81
CA ILE A 76 11.21 4.18 11.64
C ILE A 76 12.66 4.02 11.13
N LYS A 77 12.89 4.13 9.82
CA LYS A 77 14.25 4.13 9.24
C LYS A 77 15.02 5.40 9.60
N GLN A 78 14.41 6.56 9.39
CA GLN A 78 15.09 7.84 9.54
C GLN A 78 15.27 8.23 11.02
N CYS A 79 14.21 8.10 11.83
CA CYS A 79 14.18 8.58 13.22
C CYS A 79 14.64 7.53 14.23
N CYS A 80 14.54 6.23 13.91
CA CYS A 80 14.89 5.15 14.85
C CYS A 80 16.02 4.25 14.36
N GLY A 81 16.56 4.49 13.16
CA GLY A 81 17.74 3.80 12.65
C GLY A 81 17.58 2.28 12.60
N ILE A 82 16.38 1.76 12.32
CA ILE A 82 16.09 0.32 12.38
C ILE A 82 17.04 -0.52 11.51
N GLU A 83 17.56 0.05 10.42
CA GLU A 83 18.50 -0.58 9.49
C GLU A 83 19.98 -0.30 9.80
N ARG A 84 20.30 0.44 10.87
CA ARG A 84 21.66 0.89 11.20
C ARG A 84 22.42 0.00 12.20
N ALA A 85 21.89 -1.19 12.51
CA ALA A 85 22.56 -2.11 13.44
C ALA A 85 23.83 -2.72 12.79
N GLN A 86 25.02 -2.32 13.24
CA GLN A 86 26.29 -2.89 12.76
C GLN A 86 26.77 -4.09 13.59
N VAL A 87 25.83 -4.92 14.05
CA VAL A 87 26.10 -6.10 14.89
C VAL A 87 25.92 -7.40 14.11
N ARG A 88 26.80 -8.39 14.38
CA ARG A 88 26.80 -9.69 13.67
C ARG A 88 25.96 -10.78 14.34
N LYS A 89 25.70 -10.67 15.65
CA LYS A 89 24.94 -11.68 16.39
C LYS A 89 23.44 -11.51 16.13
N ALA A 90 22.75 -12.58 15.73
CA ALA A 90 21.31 -12.58 15.46
C ALA A 90 20.48 -12.06 16.64
N VAL A 91 20.86 -12.40 17.88
CA VAL A 91 20.20 -11.89 19.10
C VAL A 91 20.33 -10.37 19.21
N ALA A 92 21.51 -9.82 18.92
CA ALA A 92 21.75 -8.38 18.96
C ALA A 92 20.96 -7.65 17.87
N GLN A 93 20.88 -8.21 16.65
CA GLN A 93 20.07 -7.66 15.56
C GLN A 93 18.57 -7.65 15.93
N LYS A 94 18.05 -8.77 16.44
CA LYS A 94 16.65 -8.86 16.91
C LYS A 94 16.35 -7.85 18.02
N ASN A 95 17.27 -7.66 18.95
CA ASN A 95 17.12 -6.67 20.01
C ASN A 95 17.10 -5.24 19.43
N HIS A 96 17.97 -4.92 18.48
CA HIS A 96 17.96 -3.61 17.80
C HIS A 96 16.60 -3.32 17.15
N PHE A 97 16.05 -4.27 16.38
CA PHE A 97 14.74 -4.10 15.74
C PHE A 97 13.63 -3.84 16.76
N ARG A 98 13.62 -4.57 17.88
CA ARG A 98 12.64 -4.38 18.96
C ARG A 98 12.77 -3.01 19.63
N TYR A 99 14.00 -2.55 19.88
CA TYR A 99 14.22 -1.24 20.47
C TYR A 99 13.87 -0.10 19.51
N ALA A 100 14.20 -0.22 18.23
CA ALA A 100 13.83 0.75 17.20
C ALA A 100 12.29 0.86 17.08
N LEU A 101 11.57 -0.26 17.07
CA LEU A 101 10.10 -0.26 17.04
C LEU A 101 9.51 0.39 18.30
N ARG A 102 10.05 0.06 19.48
CA ARG A 102 9.59 0.67 20.75
C ARG A 102 9.87 2.17 20.79
N ALA A 103 11.01 2.62 20.27
CA ALA A 103 11.33 4.05 20.15
C ALA A 103 10.34 4.74 19.20
N PHE A 104 10.05 4.13 18.06
CA PHE A 104 9.10 4.68 17.09
C PHE A 104 7.69 4.85 17.68
N LEU A 105 7.19 3.86 18.43
CA LEU A 105 5.89 3.97 19.12
C LEU A 105 5.86 5.15 20.11
N ARG A 106 6.98 5.45 20.77
CA ARG A 106 7.06 6.62 21.66
C ARG A 106 7.03 7.93 20.88
N LEU A 107 7.70 8.00 19.73
CA LEU A 107 7.66 9.16 18.84
C LEU A 107 6.24 9.37 18.28
N GLU A 108 5.54 8.30 17.91
CA GLU A 108 4.15 8.39 17.45
C GLU A 108 3.21 8.90 18.54
N ILE A 109 3.34 8.39 19.76
CA ILE A 109 2.56 8.89 20.90
C ILE A 109 2.87 10.37 21.16
N HIS A 110 4.13 10.78 21.06
CA HIS A 110 4.50 12.18 21.22
C HIS A 110 3.83 13.05 20.15
N LYS A 111 4.02 12.71 18.86
CA LYS A 111 3.39 13.39 17.72
C LYS A 111 1.88 13.52 17.89
N LEU A 112 1.20 12.44 18.28
CA LEU A 112 -0.26 12.45 18.48
C LEU A 112 -0.70 13.36 19.64
N ARG A 113 0.16 13.57 20.65
CA ARG A 113 -0.16 14.41 21.81
C ARG A 113 0.17 15.88 21.60
N THR A 114 1.24 16.18 20.87
CA THR A 114 1.75 17.55 20.72
C THR A 114 1.44 18.17 19.36
N GLY A 115 1.14 17.35 18.34
CA GLY A 115 1.05 17.78 16.95
C GLY A 115 2.41 17.94 16.26
N ASN A 116 3.52 17.79 16.99
CA ASN A 116 4.87 17.91 16.43
C ASN A 116 5.21 16.72 15.53
N SER A 117 6.05 16.94 14.53
CA SER A 117 6.52 15.85 13.67
C SER A 117 7.54 14.95 14.40
N TRP A 118 7.92 13.81 13.80
CA TRP A 118 8.98 12.95 14.37
C TRP A 118 10.39 13.54 14.23
N TYR A 119 10.52 14.68 13.54
CA TYR A 119 11.80 15.34 13.24
C TYR A 119 12.12 16.51 14.18
N GLU A 120 11.18 16.85 15.08
CA GLU A 120 11.24 17.95 16.03
C GLU A 120 11.39 17.42 17.45
#